data_AF-A0A930RGG9-F1
#
_entry.id   AF-A0A930RGG9-F1
#
_cell.length_a   1.000
_cell.length_b   1.000
_cell.length_c   1.000
_cell.angle_alpha   90.00
_cell.angle_beta   90.00
_cell.angle_gamma   90.00
#
_symmetry.space_group_name_H-M   'P 1'
#
loop_
_entity.id
_entity.type
_entity.pdbx_description
1 polymer ?
#
loop_
_entity_poly.entity_id
_entity_poly.type
_entity_poly.pdbx_seq_one_letter_code
_entity_poly.pdbx_strand_id
1 'polypeptide(L)' 'VIDMIVASTLMSMGMMMLPPVMISLPFKILLFVMVDGWHLLIQSLIMSFR' A
#
# COMPACT_ATOMS: atom_id res chain seq x y z
N VAL A 1 4.52 -1.52 -6.07
CA VAL A 1 4.04 -0.61 -7.13
C VAL A 1 3.61 0.74 -6.56
N ILE A 2 2.65 0.80 -5.63
CA ILE A 2 2.17 2.05 -5.00
C ILE A 2 3.32 2.89 -4.42
N ASP A 3 4.27 2.29 -3.70
CA ASP A 3 5.39 3.05 -3.13
C ASP A 3 6.30 3.69 -4.18
N MET A 4 6.57 3.00 -5.29
CA MET A 4 7.39 3.55 -6.38
C MET A 4 6.67 4.70 -7.11
N ILE A 5 5.34 4.62 -7.25
CA ILE A 5 4.52 5.69 -7.86
C ILE A 5 4.49 6.93 -6.95
N VAL A 6 4.31 6.73 -5.65
CA VAL A 6 4.31 7.83 -4.68
C VAL A 6 5.70 8.45 -4.55
N ALA A 7 6.76 7.63 -4.59
CA ALA A 7 8.13 8.12 -4.57
C ALA A 7 8.49 8.92 -5.83
N SER A 8 8.15 8.44 -7.03
CA SER A 8 8.47 9.16 -8.27
C SER A 8 7.69 10.47 -8.42
N THR A 9 6.44 10.53 -7.95
CA THR A 9 5.65 11.76 -7.91
C THR A 9 6.18 12.77 -6.90
N LEU A 10 6.57 12.37 -5.68
CA LEU A 10 7.24 13.27 -4.72
C LEU A 10 8.60 13.77 -5.22
N MET A 11 9.41 12.89 -5.81
CA MET A 11 10.70 13.26 -6.40
C MET A 11 10.50 14.25 -7.55
N SER A 12 9.46 14.07 -8.37
CA SER A 12 9.09 15.02 -9.43
C SER A 12 8.60 16.37 -8.89
N MET A 13 8.09 16.44 -7.65
CA MET A 13 7.71 17.68 -6.97
C MET A 13 8.89 18.38 -6.25
N GLY A 14 10.11 17.83 -6.34
CA GLY A 14 11.30 18.38 -5.68
C GLY A 14 11.36 18.16 -4.16
N MET A 15 10.44 17.35 -3.61
CA MET A 15 10.30 17.14 -2.17
C MET A 15 11.11 15.91 -1.73
N MET A 16 12.45 16.03 -1.70
CA MET A 16 13.34 14.94 -1.28
C MET A 16 13.37 14.70 0.24
N MET A 17 13.00 15.69 1.05
CA MET A 17 13.12 15.61 2.51
C MET A 17 11.85 15.12 3.22
N LEU A 18 10.73 15.03 2.50
CA LEU A 18 9.50 14.48 3.07
C LEU A 18 9.44 12.98 2.76
N PRO A 19 9.39 12.11 3.79
CA PRO A 19 9.34 10.68 3.56
C PRO A 19 8.10 10.30 2.74
N PRO A 20 8.25 9.75 1.52
CA PRO A 20 7.12 9.39 0.66
C PRO A 20 6.20 8.33 1.31
N VAL A 21 6.73 7.64 2.32
CA VAL A 21 6.04 6.65 3.16
C VAL A 21 4.82 7.23 3.89
N MET A 22 4.86 8.50 4.30
CA MET A 22 3.71 9.12 4.99
C MET A 22 2.48 9.25 4.08
N ILE A 23 2.71 9.34 2.76
CA ILE A 23 1.62 9.42 1.76
C ILE A 23 1.26 8.01 1.27
N SER A 24 2.22 7.10 1.11
CA SER A 24 1.94 5.76 0.60
C SER A 24 1.21 4.85 1.61
N LEU A 25 1.45 5.02 2.92
CA LEU A 25 0.81 4.25 3.99
C LEU A 25 -0.72 4.36 4.02
N PRO A 26 -1.32 5.56 4.18
CA PRO A 26 -2.78 5.68 4.21
C PRO A 26 -3.41 5.22 2.89
N PHE A 27 -2.76 5.48 1.75
CA PHE A 27 -3.25 5.05 0.44
C PHE A 27 -3.26 3.52 0.28
N LYS A 28 -2.20 2.83 0.73
CA LYS A 28 -2.16 1.37 0.76
C LYS A 28 -3.25 0.78 1.63
N ILE A 29 -3.48 1.33 2.83
CA ILE A 29 -4.49 0.81 3.76
C ILE A 29 -5.89 0.97 3.15
N LEU A 30 -6.18 2.13 2.54
CA LEU A 30 -7.44 2.35 1.83
C LEU A 30 -7.64 1.34 0.71
N LEU A 31 -6.66 1.17 -0.18
CA LEU A 31 -6.75 0.18 -1.26
C LEU A 31 -6.89 -1.25 -0.75
N PHE A 32 -6.20 -1.59 0.34
CA PHE A 32 -6.29 -2.91 0.98
C PHE A 32 -7.71 -3.18 1.51
N VAL A 33 -8.36 -2.17 2.10
CA VAL A 33 -9.74 -2.28 2.55
C VAL A 33 -10.72 -2.30 1.37
N MET A 34 -10.51 -1.49 0.33
CA MET A 34 -11.40 -1.43 -0.85
C MET A 34 -11.45 -2.73 -1.65
N VAL A 35 -10.41 -3.56 -1.58
CA VAL A 35 -10.32 -4.85 -2.28
C VAL A 35 -10.70 -6.03 -1.35
N ASP A 36 -11.29 -5.75 -0.18
CA ASP A 36 -11.59 -6.75 0.85
C ASP A 36 -10.36 -7.61 1.22
N GLY A 37 -9.19 -6.98 1.31
CA GLY A 37 -7.91 -7.67 1.54
C GLY A 37 -7.88 -8.52 2.81
N TRP A 38 -8.62 -8.12 3.85
CA TRP A 38 -8.77 -8.92 5.07
C TRP A 38 -9.46 -10.26 4.84
N HIS A 39 -10.50 -10.30 4.00
CA HIS A 39 -11.19 -11.53 3.64
C HIS A 39 -10.26 -12.47 2.86
N LEU A 40 -9.56 -11.92 1.88
CA LEU A 40 -8.58 -12.67 1.07
C LEU A 40 -7.44 -13.24 1.94
N LEU A 41 -6.92 -12.47 2.89
CA LEU A 41 -5.89 -12.94 3.83
C LEU A 41 -6.41 -14.12 4.66
N ILE A 42 -7.56 -13.98 5.31
CA ILE A 42 -8.13 -15.03 6.16
C ILE A 42 -8.44 -16.29 5.33
N GLN A 43 -9.03 -16.14 4.15
CA GLN A 43 -9.32 -17.25 3.25
C GLN A 43 -8.04 -17.98 2.83
N SER A 44 -6.99 -17.24 2.47
CA SER A 44 -5.70 -17.81 2.10
C SER A 44 -5.04 -18.56 3.26
N LEU A 45 -5.16 -18.05 4.48
CA LEU A 45 -4.65 -18.71 5.69
C LEU A 45 -5.40 -20.02 5.92
N ILE A 46 -6.73 -20.01 5.91
CA ILE A 46 -7.54 -21.23 6.11
C ILE A 46 -7.24 -22.28 5.04
N MET A 47 -7.09 -21.88 3.78
CA MET A 47 -6.72 -22.80 2.69
C MET A 47 -5.30 -23.37 2.86
N SER A 48 -4.37 -22.63 3.45
CA SER A 48 -2.99 -23.10 3.67
C SER A 48 -2.84 -24.15 4.77
N PHE A 49 -3.81 -24.26 5.69
CA PHE A 49 -3.78 -25.23 6.79
C PHE A 49 -4.43 -26.58 6.43
N ARG A 50 -4.95 -26.73 5.21
CA ARG A 50 -5.56 -27.96 4.69
C ARG A 50 -4.61 -28.67 3.73
#